data_AF-A0A0W1AGN7-F1
#
_entry.id   AF-A0A0W1AGN7-F1
#
_cell.length_a   1.000
_cell.length_b   1.000
_cell.length_c   1.000
_cell.angle_alpha   90.00
_cell.angle_beta   90.00
_cell.angle_gamma   90.00
#
_symmetry.space_group_name_H-M   'P 1'
#
loop_
_entity.id
_entity.type
_entity.pdbx_description
1 polymer ?
#
loop_
_entity_poly.entity_id
_entity_poly.type
_entity_poly.pdbx_seq_one_letter_code
_entity_poly.pdbx_strand_id
1 'polypeptide(L)'
;MKEHLIMHHYSLWLEKFCKSKPPKKSYQQAKLIIQDLPKMNDIAALIDLIENHLPSEHHDFQQEEKPTYEPINFYCQLMNWRNDLLARKTQFELAMQTLQQTAMSPKISPLIDLLTEMLQAPQAILYHDLTSILHCICDPSFSMVLKFIEQQHEAPQPVNPPRGSFAAAKPLNDNHRHCLALLNNIADSYPVNSHNRLWEKANGLLQNALRLYVDITFFEIDLNEGVTPEKPHQWCTIV
;
A
#
# COMPACT_ATOMS: atom_id res chain seq x y z
N MET A 1 10.92 10.25 -0.15
CA MET A 1 10.64 8.83 0.14
C MET A 1 9.56 8.60 1.20
N LYS A 2 9.38 9.45 2.23
CA LYS A 2 8.25 9.33 3.19
C LYS A 2 6.85 9.55 2.60
N GLU A 3 6.75 9.89 1.33
CA GLU A 3 5.49 10.28 0.66
C GLU A 3 4.50 9.11 0.55
N HIS A 4 4.99 7.86 0.54
CA HIS A 4 4.17 6.65 0.42
C HIS A 4 3.60 6.14 1.75
N LEU A 5 4.03 6.71 2.89
CA LEU A 5 3.52 6.34 4.20
C LEU A 5 2.20 7.05 4.48
N ILE A 6 1.23 6.34 5.07
CA ILE A 6 -0.09 6.87 5.43
C ILE A 6 0.01 8.17 6.25
N MET A 7 1.01 8.25 7.13
CA MET A 7 1.27 9.42 7.97
C MET A 7 1.54 10.69 7.16
N HIS A 8 2.14 10.59 5.97
CA HIS A 8 2.35 11.73 5.09
C HIS A 8 1.02 12.26 4.55
N HIS A 9 0.14 11.37 4.11
CA HIS A 9 -1.20 11.73 3.65
C HIS A 9 -2.03 12.37 4.77
N TYR A 10 -1.95 11.84 5.99
CA TYR A 10 -2.62 12.41 7.16
C TYR A 10 -2.09 13.80 7.47
N SER A 11 -0.76 13.99 7.45
CA SER A 11 -0.12 15.29 7.66
C SER A 11 -0.61 16.32 6.63
N LEU A 12 -0.62 15.96 5.34
CA LEU A 12 -1.10 16.84 4.27
C LEU A 12 -2.57 17.24 4.45
N TRP A 13 -3.43 16.30 4.86
CA TRP A 13 -4.83 16.59 5.12
C TRP A 13 -4.98 17.54 6.31
N LEU A 14 -4.28 17.29 7.43
CA LEU A 14 -4.32 18.13 8.63
C LEU A 14 -3.78 19.54 8.38
N GLU A 15 -2.75 19.67 7.55
CA GLU A 15 -2.22 20.98 7.15
C GLU A 15 -3.23 21.78 6.33
N LYS A 16 -3.93 21.11 5.39
CA LYS A 16 -5.03 21.74 4.62
C LYS A 16 -6.18 22.13 5.54
N PHE A 17 -6.56 21.25 6.47
CA PHE A 17 -7.56 21.54 7.50
C PHE A 17 -7.17 22.75 8.36
N CYS A 18 -5.92 22.84 8.83
CA CYS A 18 -5.46 24.02 9.59
C CYS A 18 -5.54 25.33 8.78
N LYS A 19 -5.36 25.27 7.46
CA LYS A 19 -5.45 26.45 6.56
C LYS A 19 -6.90 26.91 6.33
N SER A 20 -7.90 26.04 6.51
CA SER A 20 -9.31 26.40 6.33
C SER A 20 -9.93 27.16 7.51
N LYS A 21 -9.11 27.58 8.49
CA LYS A 21 -9.53 28.31 9.71
C LYS A 21 -10.62 27.59 10.51
N PRO A 22 -10.37 26.33 10.93
CA PRO A 22 -11.35 25.55 11.70
C PRO A 22 -11.52 26.10 13.13
N PRO A 23 -12.51 25.60 13.88
CA PRO A 23 -12.68 25.93 15.29
C PRO A 23 -11.39 25.75 16.10
N LYS A 24 -11.20 26.59 17.13
CA LYS A 24 -9.96 26.64 17.90
C LYS A 24 -9.55 25.29 18.51
N LYS A 25 -10.52 24.51 19.01
CA LYS A 25 -10.30 23.19 19.63
C LYS A 25 -9.72 22.19 18.61
N SER A 26 -10.40 22.02 17.46
CA SER A 26 -9.95 21.11 16.39
C SER A 26 -8.66 21.59 15.72
N TYR A 27 -8.44 22.90 15.58
CA TYR A 27 -7.15 23.45 15.15
C TYR A 27 -5.99 23.03 16.06
N GLN A 28 -6.17 23.16 17.38
CA GLN A 28 -5.13 22.82 18.35
C GLN A 28 -4.83 21.31 18.33
N GLN A 29 -5.85 20.47 18.27
CA GLN A 29 -5.68 19.02 18.15
C GLN A 29 -4.97 18.63 16.84
N ALA A 30 -5.39 19.21 15.70
CA ALA A 30 -4.72 18.95 14.42
C ALA A 30 -3.22 19.29 14.46
N LYS A 31 -2.85 20.38 15.15
CA LYS A 31 -1.43 20.76 15.33
C LYS A 31 -0.65 19.77 16.17
N LEU A 32 -1.24 19.22 17.23
CA LEU A 32 -0.61 18.18 18.05
C LEU A 32 -0.40 16.90 17.23
N ILE A 33 -1.42 16.46 16.49
CA ILE A 33 -1.31 15.27 15.62
C ILE A 33 -0.19 15.45 14.60
N ILE A 34 -0.11 16.60 13.92
CA ILE A 34 0.98 16.87 12.95
C ILE A 34 2.36 16.73 13.59
N GLN A 35 2.53 17.15 14.85
CA GLN A 35 3.81 17.07 15.55
C GLN A 35 4.19 15.65 15.94
N ASP A 36 3.20 14.79 16.21
CA ASP A 36 3.42 13.44 16.71
C ASP A 36 3.43 12.37 15.61
N LEU A 37 2.74 12.60 14.47
CA LEU A 37 2.72 11.68 13.32
C LEU A 37 4.11 11.19 12.88
N PRO A 38 5.15 12.05 12.76
CA PRO A 38 6.49 11.58 12.34
C PRO A 38 7.19 10.65 13.32
N LYS A 39 6.68 10.52 14.56
CA LYS A 39 7.23 9.68 15.62
C LYS A 39 6.63 8.27 15.62
N MET A 40 5.56 8.05 14.86
CA MET A 40 4.88 6.76 14.79
C MET A 40 5.68 5.81 13.91
N ASN A 41 6.10 4.67 14.46
CA ASN A 41 6.91 3.68 13.76
C ASN A 41 6.16 2.37 13.47
N ASP A 42 4.97 2.20 14.05
CA ASP A 42 4.12 1.03 13.86
C ASP A 42 2.64 1.42 13.85
N ILE A 43 1.77 0.49 13.44
CA ILE A 43 0.34 0.74 13.31
C ILE A 43 -0.36 0.93 14.65
N ALA A 44 0.13 0.31 15.73
CA ALA A 44 -0.50 0.38 17.04
C ALA A 44 -0.31 1.78 17.64
N ALA A 45 0.91 2.30 17.61
CA ALA A 45 1.23 3.66 18.01
C ALA A 45 0.42 4.69 17.20
N LEU A 46 0.24 4.47 15.89
CA LEU A 46 -0.57 5.34 15.06
C LEU A 46 -2.06 5.30 15.43
N ILE A 47 -2.62 4.11 15.72
CA ILE A 47 -3.99 3.98 16.23
C ILE A 47 -4.15 4.72 17.55
N ASP A 48 -3.24 4.51 18.50
CA ASP A 48 -3.28 5.15 19.82
C ASP A 48 -3.23 6.68 19.70
N LEU A 49 -2.39 7.22 18.80
CA LEU A 49 -2.32 8.65 18.53
C LEU A 49 -3.69 9.20 18.07
N ILE A 50 -4.35 8.51 17.15
CA ILE A 50 -5.66 8.93 16.65
C ILE A 50 -6.74 8.82 17.74
N GLU A 51 -6.75 7.71 18.50
CA GLU A 51 -7.71 7.48 19.57
C GLU A 51 -7.60 8.52 20.70
N ASN A 52 -6.39 8.91 21.07
CA ASN A 52 -6.12 9.94 22.09
C ASN A 52 -6.66 11.34 21.72
N HIS A 53 -7.04 11.55 20.46
CA HIS A 53 -7.59 12.81 19.98
C HIS A 53 -9.06 12.72 19.55
N LEU A 54 -9.68 11.55 19.64
CA LEU A 54 -11.11 11.41 19.52
C LEU A 54 -11.82 11.86 20.82
N PRO A 55 -13.02 12.46 20.72
CA PRO A 55 -13.79 12.85 21.89
C PRO A 55 -14.28 11.59 22.63
N SER A 56 -14.23 11.62 23.96
CA SER A 56 -14.65 10.51 24.82
C SER A 56 -16.17 10.26 24.82
N GLU A 57 -16.97 11.23 24.35
CA GLU A 57 -18.43 11.19 24.38
C GLU A 57 -19.03 11.43 22.98
N HIS A 58 -20.07 10.66 22.65
CA HIS A 58 -20.81 10.76 21.39
C HIS A 58 -21.51 12.13 21.16
N HIS A 59 -21.63 12.95 22.21
CA HIS A 59 -22.32 14.25 22.13
C HIS A 59 -21.53 15.35 21.39
N ASP A 60 -20.20 15.22 21.24
CA ASP A 60 -19.36 16.20 20.54
C ASP A 60 -19.41 16.06 19.01
N PHE A 61 -19.96 14.95 18.48
CA PHE A 61 -20.03 14.71 17.03
C PHE A 61 -21.14 15.51 16.32
N GLN A 62 -22.15 15.99 17.06
CA GLN A 62 -23.35 16.62 16.48
C GLN A 62 -23.38 18.16 16.58
N GLN A 63 -22.37 18.81 17.17
CA GLN A 63 -22.40 20.27 17.37
C GLN A 63 -21.78 21.11 16.24
N GLU A 64 -21.33 20.49 15.15
CA GLU A 64 -20.88 21.22 13.95
C GLU A 64 -21.84 20.99 12.76
N GLU A 65 -23.15 21.00 13.03
CA GLU A 65 -24.16 21.00 11.96
C GLU A 65 -24.39 22.41 11.40
N LYS A 66 -23.62 22.76 10.37
CA LYS A 66 -24.12 23.63 9.30
C LYS A 66 -23.96 22.90 7.96
N PRO A 67 -25.05 22.67 7.21
CA PRO A 67 -24.97 22.11 5.88
C PRO A 67 -24.59 23.23 4.92
N THR A 68 -23.30 23.43 4.74
CA THR A 68 -22.72 24.04 3.56
C THR A 68 -21.67 23.09 3.03
N TYR A 69 -21.22 23.25 1.78
CA TYR A 69 -20.15 22.46 1.15
C TYR A 69 -18.80 22.63 1.88
N GLU A 70 -18.74 22.27 3.16
CA GLU A 70 -17.66 22.47 4.10
C GLU A 70 -16.79 21.19 4.18
N PRO A 71 -15.49 21.34 4.49
CA PRO A 71 -14.58 20.20 4.57
C PRO A 71 -15.08 19.16 5.58
N ILE A 72 -14.80 17.87 5.32
CA ILE A 72 -15.11 16.74 6.20
C ILE A 72 -14.81 17.13 7.65
N ASN A 73 -15.80 16.97 8.54
CA ASN A 73 -15.66 17.25 9.96
C ASN A 73 -14.40 16.56 10.52
N PHE A 74 -13.62 17.29 11.31
CA PHE A 74 -12.34 16.83 11.87
C PHE A 74 -12.44 15.48 12.57
N TYR A 75 -13.40 15.32 13.48
CA TYR A 75 -13.57 14.10 14.26
C TYR A 75 -14.13 12.96 13.40
N CYS A 76 -14.99 13.26 12.43
CA CYS A 76 -15.41 12.27 11.43
C CYS A 76 -14.20 11.76 10.63
N GLN A 77 -13.28 12.64 10.24
CA GLN A 77 -12.07 12.23 9.53
C GLN A 77 -11.15 11.36 10.41
N LEU A 78 -10.94 11.74 11.68
CA LEU A 78 -10.17 10.92 12.62
C LEU A 78 -10.81 9.54 12.84
N MET A 79 -12.14 9.49 12.95
CA MET A 79 -12.86 8.24 13.11
C MET A 79 -12.74 7.34 11.87
N ASN A 80 -12.80 7.92 10.67
CA ASN A 80 -12.55 7.20 9.43
C ASN A 80 -11.13 6.62 9.41
N TRP A 81 -10.11 7.43 9.74
CA TRP A 81 -8.73 6.96 9.81
C TRP A 81 -8.54 5.84 10.83
N ARG A 82 -9.12 5.95 12.02
CA ARG A 82 -9.08 4.89 13.02
C ARG A 82 -9.66 3.58 12.48
N ASN A 83 -10.85 3.65 11.86
CA ASN A 83 -11.50 2.47 11.31
C ASN A 83 -10.68 1.84 10.18
N ASP A 84 -10.11 2.67 9.30
CA ASP A 84 -9.23 2.21 8.22
C ASP A 84 -7.98 1.52 8.76
N LEU A 85 -7.34 2.08 9.80
CA LEU A 85 -6.16 1.49 10.44
C LEU A 85 -6.49 0.15 11.13
N LEU A 86 -7.62 0.05 11.83
CA LEU A 86 -8.06 -1.20 12.46
C LEU A 86 -8.40 -2.27 11.42
N ALA A 87 -9.09 -1.90 10.34
CA ALA A 87 -9.39 -2.81 9.23
C ALA A 87 -8.11 -3.29 8.55
N ARG A 88 -7.18 -2.38 8.29
CA ARG A 88 -5.86 -2.69 7.72
C ARG A 88 -5.05 -3.63 8.60
N LYS A 89 -5.02 -3.40 9.92
CA LYS A 89 -4.37 -4.31 10.88
C LYS A 89 -4.94 -5.73 10.78
N THR A 90 -6.25 -5.84 10.79
CA THR A 90 -6.96 -7.13 10.68
C THR A 90 -6.64 -7.82 9.34
N GLN A 91 -6.69 -7.08 8.23
CA GLN A 91 -6.38 -7.60 6.90
C GLN A 91 -4.92 -8.04 6.77
N PHE A 92 -3.99 -7.33 7.40
CA PHE A 92 -2.58 -7.67 7.41
C PHE A 92 -2.32 -9.02 8.10
N GLU A 93 -2.91 -9.21 9.28
CA GLU A 93 -2.84 -10.47 10.02
C GLU A 93 -3.45 -11.63 9.22
N LEU A 94 -4.60 -11.41 8.59
CA LEU A 94 -5.26 -12.40 7.73
C LEU A 94 -4.42 -12.72 6.47
N ALA A 95 -3.82 -11.72 5.84
CA ALA A 95 -2.97 -11.91 4.67
C ALA A 95 -1.73 -12.76 5.00
N MET A 96 -1.07 -12.49 6.12
CA MET A 96 0.06 -13.29 6.62
C MET A 96 -0.34 -14.76 6.83
N GLN A 97 -1.48 -15.01 7.48
CA GLN A 97 -2.00 -16.37 7.66
C GLN A 97 -2.33 -17.05 6.33
N THR A 98 -2.91 -16.30 5.39
CA THR A 98 -3.29 -16.81 4.06
C THR A 98 -2.06 -17.23 3.27
N LEU A 99 -0.99 -16.44 3.28
CA LEU A 99 0.27 -16.78 2.61
C LEU A 99 0.93 -18.02 3.23
N GLN A 100 0.94 -18.14 4.56
CA GLN A 100 1.47 -19.32 5.26
C GLN A 100 0.73 -20.62 4.92
N GLN A 101 -0.57 -20.54 4.63
CA GLN A 101 -1.42 -21.69 4.29
C GLN A 101 -1.47 -21.97 2.77
N THR A 102 -0.91 -21.08 1.95
CA THR A 102 -0.96 -21.20 0.50
C THR A 102 -0.05 -22.33 0.04
N ALA A 103 -0.61 -23.30 -0.70
CA ALA A 103 0.18 -24.36 -1.30
C ALA A 103 1.13 -23.77 -2.36
N MET A 104 2.43 -24.02 -2.19
CA MET A 104 3.46 -23.49 -3.08
C MET A 104 3.82 -24.50 -4.16
N SER A 105 3.68 -24.09 -5.42
CA SER A 105 4.36 -24.74 -6.54
C SER A 105 5.70 -24.03 -6.81
N PRO A 106 6.66 -24.69 -7.49
CA PRO A 106 7.94 -24.05 -7.83
C PRO A 106 7.77 -22.73 -8.60
N LYS A 107 6.75 -22.63 -9.45
CA LYS A 107 6.50 -21.44 -10.28
C LYS A 107 5.92 -20.26 -9.49
N ILE A 108 5.15 -20.53 -8.44
CA ILE A 108 4.48 -19.50 -7.63
C ILE A 108 5.27 -19.18 -6.35
N SER A 109 6.11 -20.10 -5.87
CA SER A 109 6.93 -19.89 -4.66
C SER A 109 7.66 -18.53 -4.61
N PRO A 110 8.29 -18.03 -5.70
CA PRO A 110 8.99 -16.75 -5.62
C PRO A 110 8.07 -15.55 -5.36
N LEU A 111 6.82 -15.62 -5.83
CA LEU A 111 5.80 -14.58 -5.57
C LEU A 111 5.34 -14.63 -4.11
N ILE A 112 5.09 -15.82 -3.57
CA ILE A 112 4.68 -15.99 -2.17
C ILE A 112 5.79 -15.54 -1.22
N ASP A 113 7.03 -15.89 -1.54
CA ASP A 113 8.19 -15.46 -0.77
C ASP A 113 8.36 -13.94 -0.81
N LEU A 114 8.24 -13.31 -1.99
CA LEU A 114 8.30 -11.85 -2.12
C LEU A 114 7.19 -11.16 -1.33
N LEU A 115 5.94 -11.63 -1.43
CA LEU A 115 4.82 -11.06 -0.66
C LEU A 115 5.02 -11.25 0.85
N THR A 116 5.56 -12.39 1.27
CA THR A 116 5.84 -12.67 2.68
C THR A 116 6.94 -11.77 3.22
N GLU A 117 8.04 -11.61 2.47
CA GLU A 117 9.15 -10.72 2.81
C GLU A 117 8.66 -9.27 2.94
N MET A 118 7.85 -8.80 1.99
CA MET A 118 7.22 -7.48 2.07
C MET A 118 6.43 -7.28 3.35
N LEU A 119 5.58 -8.24 3.73
CA LEU A 119 4.77 -8.14 4.94
C LEU A 119 5.58 -8.34 6.23
N GLN A 120 6.81 -8.84 6.16
CA GLN A 120 7.69 -8.94 7.33
C GLN A 120 8.49 -7.66 7.58
N ALA A 121 8.54 -6.74 6.62
CA ALA A 121 9.26 -5.48 6.80
C ALA A 121 8.62 -4.60 7.91
N PRO A 122 9.41 -4.01 8.83
CA PRO A 122 8.91 -3.36 10.05
C PRO A 122 7.86 -2.26 9.85
N GLN A 123 7.84 -1.61 8.69
CA GLN A 123 6.92 -0.52 8.38
C GLN A 123 5.96 -0.83 7.22
N ALA A 124 5.97 -2.05 6.68
CA ALA A 124 5.17 -2.42 5.50
C ALA A 124 3.71 -2.01 5.65
N ILE A 125 3.14 -2.29 6.82
CA ILE A 125 1.74 -2.00 7.13
C ILE A 125 1.39 -0.51 7.05
N LEU A 126 2.37 0.39 7.17
CA LEU A 126 2.18 1.83 7.10
C LEU A 126 2.25 2.39 5.67
N TYR A 127 2.61 1.58 4.67
CA TYR A 127 2.61 2.00 3.27
C TYR A 127 1.19 2.06 2.72
N HIS A 128 0.82 3.19 2.14
CA HIS A 128 -0.51 3.41 1.57
C HIS A 128 -0.86 2.32 0.54
N ASP A 129 0.06 2.02 -0.36
CA ASP A 129 -0.20 1.13 -1.51
C ASP A 129 -0.37 -0.35 -1.12
N LEU A 130 0.03 -0.72 0.11
CA LEU A 130 -0.13 -2.09 0.63
C LEU A 130 -1.61 -2.53 0.70
N THR A 131 -2.57 -1.61 0.90
CA THR A 131 -4.00 -1.97 1.00
C THR A 131 -4.47 -2.77 -0.21
N SER A 132 -4.02 -2.41 -1.42
CA SER A 132 -4.42 -3.12 -2.65
C SER A 132 -3.95 -4.58 -2.65
N ILE A 133 -2.75 -4.82 -2.13
CA ILE A 133 -2.15 -6.15 -2.01
C ILE A 133 -2.90 -6.96 -0.94
N LEU A 134 -3.15 -6.37 0.23
CA LEU A 134 -3.91 -7.02 1.30
C LEU A 134 -5.31 -7.41 0.83
N HIS A 135 -6.01 -6.51 0.12
CA HIS A 135 -7.31 -6.80 -0.47
C HIS A 135 -7.24 -7.98 -1.45
N CYS A 136 -6.20 -8.07 -2.27
CA CYS A 136 -6.06 -9.19 -3.21
C CYS A 136 -5.76 -10.51 -2.50
N ILE A 137 -4.90 -10.52 -1.47
CA ILE A 137 -4.54 -11.73 -0.72
C ILE A 137 -5.74 -12.26 0.08
N CYS A 138 -6.47 -11.37 0.75
CA CYS A 138 -7.62 -11.71 1.58
C CYS A 138 -8.89 -12.00 0.76
N ASP A 139 -8.87 -11.77 -0.55
CA ASP A 139 -10.00 -12.07 -1.43
C ASP A 139 -10.18 -13.59 -1.58
N PRO A 140 -11.41 -14.13 -1.48
CA PRO A 140 -11.66 -15.57 -1.65
C PRO A 140 -11.15 -16.17 -2.98
N SER A 141 -11.00 -15.33 -4.01
CA SER A 141 -10.45 -15.72 -5.32
C SER A 141 -8.93 -15.75 -5.39
N PHE A 142 -8.20 -15.41 -4.32
CA PHE A 142 -6.73 -15.36 -4.33
C PHE A 142 -6.09 -16.66 -4.84
N SER A 143 -6.58 -17.82 -4.39
CA SER A 143 -6.11 -19.12 -4.88
C SER A 143 -6.32 -19.33 -6.39
N MET A 144 -7.41 -18.79 -6.95
CA MET A 144 -7.66 -18.83 -8.39
C MET A 144 -6.76 -17.86 -9.15
N VAL A 145 -6.45 -16.71 -8.56
CA VAL A 145 -5.48 -15.75 -9.12
C VAL A 145 -4.09 -16.39 -9.21
N LEU A 146 -3.62 -17.06 -8.15
CA LEU A 146 -2.34 -17.77 -8.18
C LEU A 146 -2.28 -18.87 -9.23
N LYS A 147 -3.33 -19.70 -9.33
CA LYS A 147 -3.44 -20.73 -10.38
C LYS A 147 -3.45 -20.12 -11.78
N PHE A 148 -4.13 -18.99 -11.95
CA PHE A 148 -4.13 -18.27 -13.22
C PHE A 148 -2.71 -17.80 -13.59
N ILE A 149 -1.97 -17.20 -12.66
CA ILE A 149 -0.57 -16.79 -12.86
C ILE A 149 0.30 -17.99 -13.24
N GLU A 150 0.13 -19.11 -12.53
CA GLU A 150 0.89 -20.34 -12.78
C GLU A 150 0.67 -20.91 -14.17
N GLN A 151 -0.55 -20.79 -14.70
CA GLN A 151 -0.93 -21.35 -16.00
C GLN A 151 -0.44 -20.52 -17.20
N GLN A 152 0.08 -19.31 -16.98
CA GLN A 152 0.56 -18.48 -18.08
C GLN A 152 1.77 -19.09 -18.77
N HIS A 153 1.78 -19.06 -20.09
CA HIS A 153 2.94 -19.47 -20.87
C HIS A 153 4.11 -18.50 -20.65
N GLU A 154 5.34 -19.01 -20.79
CA GLU A 154 6.53 -18.16 -20.71
C GLU A 154 6.60 -17.28 -21.95
N ALA A 155 6.53 -15.97 -21.74
CA ALA A 155 6.61 -14.97 -22.78
C ALA A 155 8.07 -14.59 -23.05
N PRO A 156 8.42 -14.29 -24.32
CA PRO A 156 9.76 -13.81 -24.64
C PRO A 156 10.04 -12.48 -23.93
N GLN A 157 11.29 -12.30 -23.50
CA GLN A 157 11.74 -11.06 -22.90
C GLN A 157 11.78 -9.94 -23.96
N PRO A 158 11.29 -8.72 -23.65
CA PRO A 158 11.34 -7.60 -24.59
C PRO A 158 12.79 -7.21 -24.93
N VAL A 159 13.11 -7.12 -26.23
CA VAL A 159 14.48 -6.83 -26.69
C VAL A 159 14.89 -5.37 -26.45
N ASN A 160 13.93 -4.45 -26.38
CA ASN A 160 14.14 -3.01 -26.11
C ASN A 160 12.99 -2.45 -25.28
N PRO A 161 12.91 -2.76 -23.97
CA PRO A 161 11.78 -2.35 -23.16
C PRO A 161 11.77 -0.81 -23.00
N PRO A 162 10.59 -0.17 -23.03
CA PRO A 162 10.47 1.25 -22.75
C PRO A 162 11.05 1.60 -21.38
N ARG A 163 11.80 2.71 -21.31
CA ARG A 163 12.32 3.22 -20.02
C ARG A 163 11.17 3.48 -19.06
N GLY A 164 11.32 3.07 -17.81
CA GLY A 164 10.30 3.21 -16.77
C GLY A 164 9.22 2.12 -16.77
N SER A 165 9.28 1.14 -17.67
CA SER A 165 8.42 -0.05 -17.62
C SER A 165 9.00 -1.14 -16.71
N PHE A 166 8.14 -2.05 -16.22
CA PHE A 166 8.59 -3.23 -15.47
C PHE A 166 9.55 -4.11 -16.28
N ALA A 167 9.37 -4.21 -17.59
CA ALA A 167 10.28 -4.97 -18.45
C ALA A 167 11.71 -4.37 -18.52
N ALA A 168 11.87 -3.08 -18.21
CA ALA A 168 13.16 -2.43 -18.11
C ALA A 168 13.73 -2.44 -16.68
N ALA A 169 13.00 -2.97 -15.70
CA ALA A 169 13.41 -2.95 -14.30
C ALA A 169 14.60 -3.88 -14.05
N LYS A 170 15.60 -3.39 -13.31
CA LYS A 170 16.68 -4.23 -12.82
C LYS A 170 16.18 -5.05 -11.62
N PRO A 171 16.30 -6.38 -11.64
CA PRO A 171 15.89 -7.20 -10.51
C PRO A 171 16.76 -6.89 -9.28
N LEU A 172 16.15 -6.93 -8.10
CA LEU A 172 16.85 -6.69 -6.82
C LEU A 172 17.43 -7.98 -6.26
N ASN A 173 16.71 -9.09 -6.46
CA ASN A 173 17.12 -10.46 -6.16
C ASN A 173 16.42 -11.43 -7.12
N ASP A 174 16.59 -12.73 -6.88
CA ASP A 174 16.03 -13.78 -7.74
C ASP A 174 14.49 -13.87 -7.65
N ASN A 175 13.89 -13.63 -6.49
CA ASN A 175 12.43 -13.62 -6.34
C ASN A 175 11.80 -12.46 -7.10
N HIS A 176 12.39 -11.26 -6.99
CA HIS A 176 11.99 -10.09 -7.75
C HIS A 176 12.11 -10.33 -9.26
N ARG A 177 13.20 -10.98 -9.71
CA ARG A 177 13.39 -11.35 -11.12
C ARG A 177 12.31 -12.29 -11.63
N HIS A 178 11.97 -13.32 -10.86
CA HIS A 178 10.90 -14.25 -11.22
C HIS A 178 9.54 -13.55 -11.30
N CYS A 179 9.24 -12.67 -10.34
CA CYS A 179 7.98 -11.92 -10.36
C CYS A 179 7.88 -10.96 -11.55
N LEU A 180 8.99 -10.33 -11.97
CA LEU A 180 9.04 -9.54 -13.20
C LEU A 180 8.75 -10.41 -14.44
N ALA A 181 9.29 -11.63 -14.49
CA ALA A 181 8.98 -12.57 -15.58
C ALA A 181 7.51 -13.03 -15.56
N LEU A 182 6.94 -13.30 -14.38
CA LEU A 182 5.50 -13.62 -14.24
C LEU A 182 4.62 -12.47 -14.74
N LEU A 183 4.97 -11.22 -14.42
CA LEU A 183 4.24 -10.06 -14.92
C LEU A 183 4.34 -9.94 -16.44
N ASN A 184 5.51 -10.21 -17.04
CA ASN A 184 5.67 -10.23 -18.50
C ASN A 184 4.75 -11.28 -19.15
N ASN A 185 4.67 -12.48 -18.57
CA ASN A 185 3.80 -13.55 -19.06
C ASN A 185 2.31 -13.15 -19.02
N ILE A 186 1.88 -12.47 -17.96
CA ILE A 186 0.51 -11.97 -17.85
C ILE A 186 0.25 -10.87 -18.87
N ALA A 187 1.19 -9.93 -19.04
CA ALA A 187 1.06 -8.86 -20.02
C ALA A 187 0.93 -9.39 -21.45
N ASP A 188 1.67 -10.45 -21.80
CA ASP A 188 1.56 -11.12 -23.09
C ASP A 188 0.20 -11.82 -23.29
N SER A 189 -0.37 -12.36 -22.21
CA SER A 189 -1.70 -13.00 -22.23
C SER A 189 -2.89 -12.02 -22.31
N TYR A 190 -2.65 -10.74 -22.55
CA TYR A 190 -3.67 -9.70 -22.46
C TYR A 190 -4.91 -10.02 -23.33
N PRO A 191 -6.11 -10.09 -22.72
CA PRO A 191 -7.33 -10.40 -23.45
C PRO A 191 -7.81 -9.17 -24.23
N VAL A 192 -7.45 -9.07 -25.50
CA VAL A 192 -7.79 -7.93 -26.39
C VAL A 192 -9.30 -7.64 -26.46
N ASN A 193 -10.17 -8.63 -26.19
CA ASN A 193 -11.63 -8.49 -26.35
C ASN A 193 -12.46 -9.05 -25.16
N SER A 194 -11.87 -9.28 -23.99
CA SER A 194 -12.63 -9.77 -22.84
C SER A 194 -12.16 -9.19 -21.51
N HIS A 195 -13.12 -8.82 -20.66
CA HIS A 195 -12.83 -8.39 -19.29
C HIS A 195 -12.55 -9.64 -18.45
N ASN A 196 -11.30 -10.09 -18.46
CA ASN A 196 -10.88 -11.19 -17.61
C ASN A 196 -10.50 -10.67 -16.23
N ARG A 197 -11.44 -10.77 -15.27
CA ARG A 197 -11.22 -10.33 -13.88
C ARG A 197 -10.02 -11.01 -13.20
N LEU A 198 -9.69 -12.26 -13.57
CA LEU A 198 -8.51 -12.93 -13.02
C LEU A 198 -7.22 -12.31 -13.57
N TRP A 199 -7.21 -11.94 -14.84
CA TRP A 199 -6.10 -11.19 -15.44
C TRP A 199 -5.91 -9.84 -14.74
N GLU A 200 -7.00 -9.07 -14.55
CA GLU A 200 -6.95 -7.76 -13.88
C GLU A 200 -6.40 -7.87 -12.46
N LYS A 201 -6.89 -8.84 -11.67
CA LYS A 201 -6.40 -9.09 -10.30
C LYS A 201 -4.95 -9.56 -10.29
N ALA A 202 -4.58 -10.48 -11.17
CA ALA A 202 -3.21 -11.00 -11.24
C ALA A 202 -2.20 -9.92 -11.64
N ASN A 203 -2.54 -9.14 -12.67
CA ASN A 203 -1.75 -8.00 -13.13
C ASN A 203 -1.65 -6.93 -12.03
N GLY A 204 -2.76 -6.56 -11.41
CA GLY A 204 -2.79 -5.59 -10.30
C GLY A 204 -1.96 -6.03 -9.11
N LEU A 205 -2.07 -7.30 -8.68
CA LEU A 205 -1.26 -7.87 -7.61
C LEU A 205 0.24 -7.76 -7.91
N LEU A 206 0.68 -8.22 -9.07
CA LEU A 206 2.10 -8.22 -9.42
C LEU A 206 2.66 -6.80 -9.59
N GLN A 207 1.94 -5.92 -10.29
CA GLN A 207 2.39 -4.53 -10.44
C GLN A 207 2.52 -3.82 -9.10
N ASN A 208 1.52 -3.96 -8.21
CA ASN A 208 1.57 -3.32 -6.90
C ASN A 208 2.63 -3.95 -6.00
N ALA A 209 2.78 -5.28 -6.02
CA ALA A 209 3.79 -5.98 -5.23
C ALA A 209 5.21 -5.61 -5.67
N LEU A 210 5.51 -5.69 -6.96
CA LEU A 210 6.82 -5.31 -7.52
C LEU A 210 7.16 -3.84 -7.22
N ARG A 211 6.17 -2.96 -7.24
CA ARG A 211 6.34 -1.55 -6.89
C ARG A 211 6.67 -1.32 -5.45
N LEU A 212 5.80 -1.81 -4.59
CA LEU A 212 5.95 -1.60 -3.17
C LEU A 212 7.19 -2.32 -2.63
N TYR A 213 7.57 -3.46 -3.20
CA TYR A 213 8.79 -4.16 -2.81
C TYR A 213 10.05 -3.30 -2.98
N VAL A 214 10.17 -2.62 -4.12
CA VAL A 214 11.25 -1.66 -4.36
C VAL A 214 11.23 -0.56 -3.29
N ASP A 215 10.07 0.05 -3.04
CA ASP A 215 9.95 1.14 -2.07
C ASP A 215 10.28 0.71 -0.62
N ILE A 216 9.98 -0.55 -0.26
CA ILE A 216 10.32 -1.12 1.05
C ILE A 216 11.82 -1.41 1.14
N THR A 217 12.40 -2.13 0.18
CA THR A 217 13.81 -2.54 0.22
C THR A 217 14.76 -1.34 0.16
N PHE A 218 14.46 -0.31 -0.64
CA PHE A 218 15.29 0.90 -0.68
C PHE A 218 15.24 1.69 0.63
N PHE A 219 14.10 1.69 1.34
CA PHE A 219 13.98 2.36 2.63
C PHE A 219 14.83 1.69 3.73
N GLU A 220 14.97 0.37 3.70
CA GLU A 220 15.83 -0.37 4.64
C GLU A 220 17.33 -0.09 4.43
N ILE A 221 17.75 0.23 3.19
CA ILE A 221 19.14 0.56 2.86
C ILE A 221 19.49 2.00 3.27
N ASP A 222 18.55 2.94 3.17
CA ASP A 222 18.77 4.39 3.43
C ASP A 222 18.91 4.75 4.92
N LEU A 223 18.80 3.77 5.84
CA LEU A 223 18.96 3.96 7.28
C LEU A 223 20.39 3.73 7.79
N ASN A 224 21.30 3.15 6.99
CA ASN A 224 22.64 2.78 7.45
C ASN A 224 23.82 3.42 6.71
N GLU A 225 23.64 4.00 5.52
CA GLU A 225 24.76 4.59 4.79
C GLU A 225 24.37 5.95 4.20
N GLY A 226 25.20 6.97 4.47
CA GLY A 226 25.08 8.31 3.91
C GLY A 226 25.38 8.39 2.41
N VAL A 227 24.81 7.47 1.64
CA VAL A 227 24.89 7.43 0.18
C VAL A 227 23.57 7.94 -0.35
N THR A 228 23.55 9.18 -0.84
CA THR A 228 22.40 9.74 -1.56
C THR A 228 22.00 8.82 -2.71
N PRO A 229 20.80 8.22 -2.70
CA PRO A 229 20.37 7.38 -3.80
C PRO A 229 19.93 8.24 -5.00
N GLU A 230 20.25 7.78 -6.20
CA GLU A 230 19.62 8.29 -7.42
C GLU A 230 18.09 8.13 -7.30
N LYS A 231 17.36 9.18 -7.72
CA LYS A 231 15.90 9.27 -7.52
C LYS A 231 15.17 8.00 -7.98
N PRO A 232 14.12 7.57 -7.25
CA PRO A 232 13.29 6.45 -7.68
C PRO A 232 12.73 6.73 -9.07
N HIS A 233 12.86 5.74 -9.94
CA HIS A 233 12.36 5.83 -11.32
C HIS A 233 10.86 6.08 -11.27
N GLN A 234 10.40 7.17 -11.89
CA GLN A 234 8.97 7.42 -12.08
C GLN A 234 8.43 6.35 -13.02
N TRP A 235 7.65 5.41 -12.48
CA TRP A 235 6.99 4.40 -13.29
C TRP A 235 5.68 4.96 -13.83
N CYS A 236 5.43 4.71 -15.11
CA CYS A 236 4.13 5.00 -15.70
C CYS A 236 3.14 3.91 -15.28
N THR A 237 1.99 4.32 -14.75
CA THR A 237 0.79 3.49 -14.69
C THR A 237 0.39 3.15 -16.13
N ILE A 238 0.31 1.87 -16.48
CA ILE A 238 -0.35 1.48 -17.73
C ILE A 238 -1.84 1.74 -17.51
N VAL A 239 -2.41 2.65 -18.30
CA VAL A 239 -3.86 2.94 -18.38
C VAL A 239 -4.55 1.80 -19.11
#